data_AF-A0AAD6EJG6-F1
#
_entry.id   AF-A0AAD6EJG6-F1
#
_cell.length_a   1.000
_cell.length_b   1.000
_cell.length_c   1.000
_cell.angle_alpha   90.00
_cell.angle_beta   90.00
_cell.angle_gamma   90.00
#
_symmetry.space_group_name_H-M   'P 1'
#
loop_
_entity.id
_entity.type
_entity.pdbx_description
1 polymer ?
#
loop_
_entity_poly.entity_id
_entity_poly.type
_entity_poly.pdbx_seq_one_letter_code
_entity_poly.pdbx_strand_id
1 'polypeptide(L)'
;MQLIPNKIRYENHTSIDEEFIGFENSAKKFLEKRGHVLENIEAGAVCQLVVHHLREPVQIWDVRRRIQRKILKGNVDNGAFKGMLTAVSDPRKDRAPAGL
;
A
#
# COMPACT_ATOMS: atom_id res chain seq x y z
N MET A 1 -27.19 5.20 20.09
CA MET A 1 -25.78 5.48 19.75
C MET A 1 -25.77 6.52 18.64
N GLN A 2 -25.10 7.66 18.81
CA GLN A 2 -25.09 8.77 17.84
C GLN A 2 -23.66 8.96 17.32
N LEU A 3 -23.49 9.04 16.00
CA LEU A 3 -22.18 9.33 15.38
C LEU A 3 -21.90 10.84 15.52
N ILE A 4 -20.80 11.22 16.17
CA ILE A 4 -20.41 12.62 16.36
C ILE A 4 -18.93 12.79 15.93
N PRO A 5 -18.65 13.61 14.89
CA PRO A 5 -19.62 14.26 14.01
C PRO A 5 -20.31 13.25 13.08
N ASN A 6 -21.59 13.49 12.76
CA ASN A 6 -22.31 12.71 11.75
C ASN A 6 -21.94 13.17 10.34
N LYS A 7 -20.66 13.05 9.99
CA LYS A 7 -20.13 13.38 8.66
C LYS A 7 -19.43 12.16 8.09
N ILE A 8 -19.86 11.73 6.91
CA ILE A 8 -19.17 10.70 6.13
C ILE A 8 -18.46 11.40 4.97
N ARG A 9 -17.14 11.35 5.02
CA ARG A 9 -16.27 11.88 3.97
C ARG A 9 -16.12 10.86 2.87
N TYR A 10 -16.25 11.29 1.62
CA TYR A 10 -16.11 10.41 0.47
C TYR A 10 -15.36 11.09 -0.67
N GLU A 11 -14.64 10.28 -1.43
CA GLU A 11 -13.90 10.73 -2.62
C GLU A 11 -14.79 10.76 -3.86
N ASN A 12 -14.44 11.64 -4.80
CA ASN A 12 -15.03 11.69 -6.13
C ASN A 12 -13.95 12.12 -7.12
N HIS A 13 -12.94 11.26 -7.27
CA HIS A 13 -11.73 11.53 -8.00
C HIS A 13 -11.59 10.58 -9.18
N THR A 14 -11.08 11.09 -10.29
CA THR A 14 -10.64 10.26 -11.42
C THR A 14 -9.15 10.52 -11.60
N SER A 15 -8.35 9.46 -11.47
CA SER A 15 -6.89 9.55 -11.64
C SER A 15 -6.50 9.83 -13.10
N ILE A 16 -5.23 10.17 -13.34
CA ILE A 16 -4.69 10.40 -14.69
C ILE A 16 -4.82 9.15 -15.57
N ASP A 17 -4.73 7.96 -14.98
CA ASP A 17 -4.90 6.68 -15.67
C ASP A 17 -6.40 6.28 -15.82
N GLU A 18 -7.32 7.25 -15.67
CA GLU A 18 -8.79 7.09 -15.80
C GLU A 18 -9.45 6.19 -14.74
N GLU A 19 -8.74 5.80 -13.69
CA GLU A 19 -9.33 5.05 -12.58
C GLU A 19 -10.22 5.95 -11.72
N PHE A 20 -11.50 5.58 -11.60
CA PHE A 20 -12.47 6.27 -10.75
C PHE A 20 -12.37 5.77 -9.30
N ILE A 21 -11.99 6.70 -8.41
CA ILE A 21 -11.97 6.52 -6.96
C ILE A 21 -13.12 7.35 -6.40
N GLY A 22 -14.23 6.69 -6.11
CA GLY A 22 -15.34 7.39 -5.51
C GLY A 22 -16.45 6.51 -5.01
N PHE A 23 -17.46 7.21 -4.49
CA PHE A 23 -18.61 6.58 -3.84
C PHE A 23 -19.81 6.55 -4.79
N GLU A 24 -20.37 5.37 -5.03
CA GLU A 24 -21.52 5.21 -5.94
C GLU A 24 -22.75 6.02 -5.48
N ASN A 25 -23.53 6.50 -6.45
CA ASN A 25 -24.76 7.27 -6.17
C ASN A 25 -25.81 6.47 -5.40
N SER A 26 -25.88 5.15 -5.60
CA SER A 26 -26.73 4.22 -4.86
C SER A 26 -26.37 4.21 -3.36
N ALA A 27 -25.08 4.12 -3.06
CA ALA A 27 -24.54 4.12 -1.71
C ALA A 27 -24.71 5.49 -1.02
N LYS A 28 -24.54 6.61 -1.74
CA LYS A 28 -24.83 7.96 -1.23
C LYS A 28 -26.28 8.06 -0.74
N LYS A 29 -27.24 7.73 -1.62
CA LYS A 29 -28.68 7.76 -1.29
C LYS A 29 -29.02 6.85 -0.11
N PHE A 30 -28.36 5.69 0.00
CA PHE A 30 -28.56 4.76 1.11
C PHE A 30 -28.15 5.36 2.47
N LEU A 31 -27.05 6.13 2.51
CA LEU A 31 -26.55 6.79 3.72
C LEU A 31 -27.39 8.02 4.09
N GLU A 32 -27.78 8.84 3.11
CA GLU A 32 -28.64 10.00 3.32
C GLU A 32 -30.01 9.58 3.89
N LYS A 33 -30.61 8.50 3.37
CA LYS A 33 -31.86 7.93 3.90
C LYS A 33 -31.76 7.47 5.36
N ARG A 34 -30.54 7.20 5.86
CA ARG A 34 -30.26 6.85 7.27
C ARG A 34 -29.90 8.06 8.12
N GLY A 35 -29.98 9.27 7.55
CA GLY A 35 -29.71 10.52 8.24
C GLY A 35 -28.23 10.88 8.33
N HIS A 36 -27.35 10.25 7.54
CA HIS A 36 -25.94 10.66 7.48
C HIS A 36 -25.74 11.90 6.59
N VAL A 37 -24.84 12.78 6.98
CA VAL A 37 -24.41 13.91 6.15
C VAL A 37 -23.17 13.51 5.37
N LEU A 38 -23.22 13.65 4.05
CA LEU A 38 -22.11 13.33 3.16
C LEU A 38 -21.29 14.59 2.86
N GLU A 39 -19.97 14.46 2.90
CA GLU A 39 -19.02 15.53 2.59
C GLU A 39 -18.05 15.02 1.52
N ASN A 40 -18.08 15.64 0.34
CA ASN A 40 -17.08 15.32 -0.68
C ASN A 40 -15.72 15.88 -0.25
N ILE A 41 -14.66 15.09 -0.46
CA ILE A 41 -13.28 15.52 -0.31
C ILE A 41 -12.55 15.36 -1.65
N GLU A 42 -11.57 16.25 -1.88
CA GLU A 42 -10.77 16.28 -3.10
C GLU A 42 -9.92 15.02 -3.26
N ALA A 43 -9.27 14.59 -2.17
CA ALA A 43 -8.54 13.33 -2.09
C ALA A 43 -8.47 12.83 -0.64
N GLY A 44 -8.50 11.51 -0.48
CA GLY A 44 -8.20 10.81 0.76
C GLY A 44 -6.69 10.63 0.98
N ALA A 45 -6.34 9.67 1.84
CA ALA A 45 -4.94 9.32 2.06
C ALA A 45 -4.35 8.67 0.79
N VAL A 46 -3.22 9.19 0.31
CA VAL A 46 -2.44 8.61 -0.79
C VAL A 46 -1.38 7.70 -0.20
N CYS A 47 -1.43 6.41 -0.52
CA CYS A 47 -0.62 5.38 0.15
C CYS A 47 0.21 4.55 -0.85
N GLN A 48 1.09 3.69 -0.36
CA GLN A 48 1.63 2.58 -1.15
C GLN A 48 1.65 1.35 -0.26
N LEU A 49 1.32 0.20 -0.83
CA LEU A 49 1.35 -1.06 -0.11
C LEU A 49 2.49 -1.92 -0.65
N VAL A 50 3.39 -2.33 0.23
CA VAL A 50 4.45 -3.28 -0.10
C VAL A 50 4.26 -4.52 0.76
N VAL A 51 4.10 -5.66 0.10
CA VAL A 51 3.94 -6.98 0.72
C VAL A 51 5.20 -7.78 0.48
N HIS A 52 5.79 -8.28 1.57
CA HIS A 52 6.98 -9.12 1.52
C HIS A 52 6.57 -10.58 1.76
N HIS A 53 6.78 -11.43 0.76
CA HIS A 53 6.64 -12.88 0.91
C HIS A 53 8.02 -13.50 1.18
N LEU A 54 8.42 -13.48 2.45
CA LEU A 54 9.69 -14.03 2.91
C LEU A 54 9.60 -15.57 2.90
N ARG A 55 10.49 -16.22 2.15
CA ARG A 55 10.71 -17.68 2.26
C ARG A 55 11.63 -17.96 3.44
N GLU A 56 11.92 -19.24 3.70
CA GLU A 56 12.90 -19.66 4.70
C GLU A 56 14.19 -18.81 4.64
N PRO A 57 14.82 -18.54 5.79
CA PRO A 57 16.10 -17.82 5.81
C PRO A 57 17.11 -18.55 4.91
N VAL A 58 17.99 -17.79 4.26
CA VAL A 58 19.05 -18.36 3.42
C VAL A 58 19.84 -19.36 4.27
N GLN A 59 19.71 -20.65 3.96
CA GLN A 59 20.28 -21.72 4.79
C GLN A 59 21.81 -21.69 4.74
N ILE A 60 22.44 -22.12 5.84
CA ILE A 60 23.90 -22.08 6.08
C ILE A 60 24.73 -22.76 4.97
N TRP A 61 24.16 -23.71 4.23
CA TRP A 61 24.85 -24.38 3.12
C TRP A 61 25.02 -23.48 1.88
N ASP A 62 24.08 -22.58 1.60
CA ASP A 62 24.23 -21.53 0.59
C ASP A 62 25.28 -20.50 1.03
N VAL A 63 25.39 -20.29 2.35
CA VAL A 63 26.41 -19.44 2.96
C VAL A 63 27.81 -20.02 2.74
N ARG A 64 28.05 -21.34 2.83
CA ARG A 64 29.38 -21.95 2.53
C ARG A 64 29.85 -21.68 1.10
N ARG A 65 28.96 -21.81 0.11
CA ARG A 65 29.27 -21.51 -1.31
C ARG A 65 29.54 -20.02 -1.55
N ARG A 66 28.95 -19.15 -0.71
CA ARG A 66 29.11 -17.69 -0.74
C ARG A 66 30.33 -17.23 0.06
N ILE A 67 30.68 -17.90 1.16
CA ILE A 67 31.90 -17.68 1.95
C ILE A 67 33.13 -17.79 1.06
N GLN A 68 33.21 -18.77 0.16
CA GLN A 68 34.35 -18.85 -0.77
C GLN A 68 34.43 -17.68 -1.76
N ARG A 69 33.30 -17.01 -2.11
CA ARG A 69 33.29 -15.78 -2.93
C ARG A 69 33.41 -14.49 -2.11
N LYS A 70 33.09 -14.49 -0.81
CA LYS A 70 32.98 -13.32 0.07
C LYS A 70 34.13 -13.19 1.08
N ILE A 71 34.92 -14.25 1.33
CA ILE A 71 36.25 -14.14 1.97
C ILE A 71 37.14 -13.17 1.16
N LEU A 72 36.91 -13.03 -0.16
CA LEU A 72 37.57 -12.06 -1.04
C LEU A 72 36.99 -10.63 -0.98
N LYS A 73 35.80 -10.40 -0.38
CA LYS A 73 35.12 -9.10 -0.27
C LYS A 73 34.34 -9.03 1.05
N GLY A 74 35.04 -8.67 2.13
CA GLY A 74 34.62 -8.87 3.51
C GLY A 74 33.31 -8.20 3.96
N ASN A 75 32.21 -8.97 3.94
CA ASN A 75 31.09 -8.79 4.87
C ASN A 75 30.19 -10.04 4.80
N VAL A 76 29.99 -10.78 5.88
CA VAL A 76 29.11 -11.97 5.89
C VAL A 76 27.75 -11.56 6.44
N ASP A 77 26.74 -11.41 5.58
CA ASP A 77 25.36 -11.09 5.99
C ASP A 77 24.67 -12.36 6.50
N ASN A 78 24.85 -12.66 7.78
CA ASN A 78 24.18 -13.76 8.47
C ASN A 78 22.76 -13.32 8.85
N GLY A 79 21.77 -13.58 7.99
CA GLY A 79 20.35 -13.33 8.32
C GLY A 79 19.51 -12.61 7.27
N ALA A 80 20.04 -12.38 6.06
CA ALA A 80 19.24 -11.78 4.98
C ALA A 80 18.16 -12.76 4.48
N PHE A 81 16.89 -12.46 4.74
CA PHE A 81 15.77 -13.17 4.13
C PHE A 81 15.65 -12.77 2.66
N LYS A 82 15.46 -13.77 1.79
CA LYS A 82 15.17 -13.55 0.37
C LYS A 82 13.75 -13.97 0.10
N GLY A 83 13.00 -13.09 -0.55
CA GLY A 83 11.59 -13.28 -0.79
C GLY A 83 11.13 -12.47 -2.00
N MET A 84 9.91 -12.74 -2.44
CA MET A 84 9.27 -11.93 -3.45
C MET A 84 8.73 -10.66 -2.78
N LEU A 85 8.95 -9.51 -3.42
CA LEU A 85 8.36 -8.24 -3.04
C LEU A 85 7.26 -7.92 -4.05
N THR A 86 6.04 -7.73 -3.56
CA THR A 86 4.93 -7.22 -4.36
C THR A 86 4.62 -5.83 -3.87
N ALA A 87 4.70 -4.84 -4.76
CA ALA A 87 4.35 -3.46 -4.45
C ALA A 87 3.14 -3.03 -5.30
N VAL A 88 2.22 -2.30 -4.67
CA VAL A 88 1.08 -1.66 -5.32
C VAL A 88 1.20 -0.17 -5.07
N SER A 89 1.27 0.61 -6.15
CA SER A 89 1.22 2.06 -6.06
C SER A 89 -0.23 2.53 -6.04
N ASP A 90 -0.51 3.56 -5.26
CA ASP A 90 -1.76 4.29 -5.40
C ASP A 90 -1.80 5.01 -6.76
N PRO A 91 -2.91 4.91 -7.51
CA PRO A 91 -3.07 5.54 -8.82
C PRO A 91 -2.88 7.05 -8.79
N ARG A 92 -3.16 7.71 -7.67
CA ARG A 92 -3.03 9.17 -7.49
C ARG A 92 -1.58 9.64 -7.40
N LYS A 93 -0.61 8.73 -7.42
CA LYS A 93 0.81 9.07 -7.33
C LYS A 93 1.44 9.37 -8.68
N ASP A 94 0.76 9.15 -9.79
CA ASP A 94 1.33 9.32 -11.13
C ASP A 94 2.68 8.59 -11.27
N ARG A 95 2.78 7.40 -10.66
CA ARG A 95 3.99 6.56 -10.59
C ARG A 95 5.14 7.13 -9.75
N ALA A 96 4.92 8.19 -8.99
CA ALA A 96 5.90 8.73 -8.05
C ALA A 96 6.28 7.71 -6.96
N PRO A 97 7.57 7.64 -6.57
CA PRO A 97 8.02 6.79 -5.47
C PRO A 97 7.48 7.28 -4.11
N ALA A 98 7.50 6.45 -3.07
CA ALA A 98 7.17 6.89 -1.71
C ALA A 98 8.22 7.89 -1.19
N GLY A 99 7.77 8.91 -0.44
CA GLY A 99 8.65 9.73 0.39
C GLY A 99 9.44 10.84 -0.34
N LEU A 100 8.82 11.50 -1.32
CA LEU A 100 9.32 12.80 -1.82
C LEU A 100 9.09 13.90 -0.78
#